data_AF-A0A952B1Z3-F1
#
_entry.id   AF-A0A952B1Z3-F1
#
_cell.length_a   1.000
_cell.length_b   1.000
_cell.length_c   1.000
_cell.angle_alpha   90.00
_cell.angle_beta   90.00
_cell.angle_gamma   90.00
#
_symmetry.space_group_name_H-M   'P 1'
#
loop_
_entity.id
_entity.type
_entity.pdbx_description
1 polymer ?
#
loop_
_entity_poly.entity_id
_entity_poly.type
_entity_poly.pdbx_seq_one_letter_code
_entity_poly.pdbx_strand_id
1 'polypeptide(L)'
;MTREIVHALALVFTIVLSFLFPKTGLAEYDLQITAFLFIVLYLIKKFFITQKSSSQLIESVIFTMIIISIVATTGNTSSPFFFLIYFLLFSLSLLLEPVISVTTSITLIILFLFTTPQGQSIKDLLPILSLAFIAPFAMFLGQAHTEAQRSKIKNQELQKDSMLFITLLVRNHLKNIKDAVDNFVGDNELDIIRKSVNRMEKLIEKYKNKD
;
A
#
# COMPACT_ATOMS: atom_id res chain seq x y z
N MET A 1 18.28 12.77 -0.68
CA MET A 1 17.24 12.60 0.36
C MET A 1 16.63 11.22 0.21
N THR A 2 16.32 10.53 1.31
CA THR A 2 15.53 9.29 1.25
C THR A 2 14.13 9.61 0.74
N ARG A 3 13.50 8.65 0.06
CA ARG A 3 12.16 8.80 -0.51
C ARG A 3 11.16 9.30 0.54
N GLU A 4 11.19 8.71 1.73
CA GLU A 4 10.39 9.07 2.89
C GLU A 4 10.46 10.55 3.26
N ILE A 5 11.66 11.15 3.27
CA ILE A 5 11.85 12.57 3.62
C ILE A 5 11.17 13.47 2.59
N VAL A 6 11.25 13.13 1.31
CA VAL A 6 10.60 13.92 0.24
C VAL A 6 9.08 13.86 0.38
N HIS A 7 8.52 12.68 0.65
CA HIS A 7 7.06 12.51 0.82
C HIS A 7 6.58 13.23 2.08
N ALA A 8 7.31 13.10 3.20
CA ALA A 8 6.99 13.81 4.43
C ALA A 8 7.03 15.34 4.23
N LEU A 9 8.07 15.87 3.58
CA LEU A 9 8.21 17.31 3.34
C LEU A 9 7.11 17.83 2.40
N ALA A 10 6.78 17.09 1.35
CA ALA A 10 5.68 17.43 0.45
C ALA A 10 4.33 17.45 1.18
N LEU A 11 4.07 16.48 2.06
CA LEU A 11 2.84 16.43 2.85
C LEU A 11 2.79 17.54 3.90
N VAL A 12 3.88 17.80 4.62
CA VAL A 12 3.96 18.94 5.56
C VAL A 12 3.64 20.25 4.84
N PHE A 13 4.23 20.48 3.67
CA PHE A 13 3.95 21.65 2.85
C PHE A 13 2.47 21.72 2.44
N THR A 14 1.89 20.59 2.02
CA THR A 14 0.48 20.49 1.63
C THR A 14 -0.45 20.80 2.80
N ILE A 15 -0.16 20.27 3.99
CA ILE A 15 -0.95 20.50 5.20
C ILE A 15 -0.91 21.99 5.55
N VAL A 16 0.28 22.60 5.59
CA VAL A 16 0.44 24.04 5.88
C VAL A 16 -0.34 24.87 4.87
N LEU A 17 -0.22 24.57 3.57
CA LEU A 17 -0.95 25.27 2.52
C LEU A 17 -2.46 25.13 2.69
N SER A 18 -2.95 23.93 3.02
CA SER A 18 -4.37 23.64 3.23
C SER A 18 -4.94 24.38 4.45
N PHE A 19 -4.14 24.60 5.49
CA PHE A 19 -4.53 25.41 6.66
C PHE A 19 -4.53 26.92 6.39
N LEU A 20 -3.65 27.40 5.50
CA LEU A 20 -3.61 28.79 5.10
C LEU A 20 -4.71 29.13 4.11
N PHE A 21 -5.12 28.17 3.28
CA PHE A 21 -6.06 28.36 2.19
C PHE A 21 -7.40 29.01 2.60
N PRO A 22 -8.11 28.53 3.65
CA PRO A 22 -9.36 29.14 4.13
C PRO A 22 -9.23 30.56 4.68
N LYS A 23 -8.01 31.00 5.02
CA LYS A 23 -7.75 32.37 5.51
C LYS A 23 -7.54 33.38 4.39
N THR A 24 -7.51 32.92 3.14
CA THR A 24 -7.37 33.77 1.96
C THR A 24 -8.74 34.08 1.35
N GLY A 25 -8.84 35.13 0.52
CA GLY A 25 -10.06 35.45 -0.22
C GLY A 25 -10.50 34.37 -1.23
N LEU A 26 -9.72 33.31 -1.41
CA LEU A 26 -10.08 32.15 -2.23
C LEU A 26 -11.03 31.17 -1.51
N ALA A 27 -11.32 31.39 -0.22
CA ALA A 27 -12.24 30.59 0.56
C ALA A 27 -13.67 30.56 -0.03
N GLU A 28 -14.08 31.61 -0.75
CA GLU A 28 -15.38 31.65 -1.43
C GLU A 28 -15.52 30.57 -2.53
N TYR A 29 -14.39 30.05 -3.02
CA TYR A 29 -14.33 29.03 -4.07
C TYR A 29 -13.98 27.64 -3.53
N ASP A 30 -14.07 27.40 -2.21
CA ASP A 30 -13.66 26.15 -1.57
C ASP A 30 -14.35 24.91 -2.19
N LEU A 31 -15.66 25.03 -2.47
CA LEU A 31 -16.43 23.94 -3.08
C LEU A 31 -15.95 23.64 -4.51
N GLN A 32 -15.70 24.68 -5.31
CA GLN A 32 -15.25 24.57 -6.69
C GLN A 32 -13.84 23.97 -6.74
N ILE A 33 -12.97 24.38 -5.84
CA ILE A 33 -11.59 23.89 -5.74
C ILE A 33 -11.58 22.43 -5.27
N THR A 34 -12.40 22.08 -4.28
CA THR A 34 -12.54 20.71 -3.82
C THR A 34 -13.08 19.79 -4.93
N ALA A 35 -14.10 20.23 -5.67
CA ALA A 35 -14.63 19.49 -6.81
C ALA A 35 -13.59 19.31 -7.93
N PHE A 36 -12.82 20.37 -8.23
CA PHE A 36 -11.72 20.30 -9.19
C PHE A 36 -10.65 19.29 -8.75
N LEU A 37 -10.24 19.30 -7.47
CA LEU A 37 -9.29 18.34 -6.92
C LEU A 37 -9.79 16.89 -7.05
N PHE A 38 -11.08 16.63 -6.86
CA PHE A 38 -11.66 15.30 -7.11
C PHE A 38 -11.55 14.86 -8.57
N ILE A 39 -11.80 15.77 -9.52
CA ILE A 39 -11.63 15.48 -10.95
C ILE A 39 -10.17 15.16 -11.26
N VAL A 40 -9.24 15.95 -10.73
CA VAL A 40 -7.80 15.70 -10.89
C VAL A 40 -7.41 14.35 -10.31
N LEU A 41 -7.90 13.99 -9.12
CA LEU A 41 -7.66 12.69 -8.49
C LEU A 41 -8.16 11.54 -9.38
N TYR A 42 -9.38 11.67 -9.92
CA TYR A 42 -9.94 10.68 -10.84
C TYR A 42 -9.10 10.53 -12.12
N LEU A 43 -8.63 11.64 -12.71
CA LEU A 43 -7.79 11.63 -13.90
C LEU A 43 -6.43 10.98 -13.63
N ILE A 44 -5.80 11.27 -12.49
CA ILE A 44 -4.54 10.63 -12.10
C ILE A 44 -4.73 9.12 -11.97
N LYS A 45 -5.81 8.68 -11.30
CA LYS A 45 -6.13 7.25 -11.22
C LYS A 45 -6.36 6.61 -12.57
N LYS A 46 -6.95 7.33 -13.52
CA LYS A 46 -7.24 6.78 -14.85
C LYS A 46 -6.01 6.70 -15.75
N PHE A 47 -5.12 7.70 -15.70
CA PHE A 47 -4.02 7.85 -16.66
C PHE A 47 -2.64 7.43 -16.12
N PHE A 48 -2.39 7.50 -14.82
CA PHE A 48 -1.05 7.31 -14.22
C PHE A 48 -0.84 5.95 -13.53
N ILE A 49 -1.69 4.94 -13.79
CA ILE A 49 -1.59 3.57 -13.24
C ILE A 49 -0.19 2.94 -13.46
N THR A 50 0.53 3.34 -14.50
CA THR A 50 1.80 2.72 -14.90
C THR A 50 2.99 3.07 -13.99
N GLN A 51 2.96 4.19 -13.25
CA GLN A 51 4.04 4.60 -12.33
C GLN A 51 3.57 4.62 -10.88
N LYS A 52 3.49 3.44 -10.27
CA LYS A 52 2.96 3.19 -8.90
C LYS A 52 3.51 4.13 -7.83
N SER A 53 4.78 4.52 -7.90
CA SER A 53 5.45 5.34 -6.87
C SER A 53 5.04 6.81 -6.90
N SER A 54 5.04 7.45 -8.07
CA SER A 54 4.73 8.88 -8.20
C SER A 54 3.23 9.15 -8.11
N SER A 55 2.41 8.23 -8.65
CA SER A 55 0.95 8.35 -8.55
C SER A 55 0.47 8.33 -7.10
N GLN A 56 1.09 7.50 -6.25
CA GLN A 56 0.75 7.39 -4.82
C GLN A 56 1.01 8.69 -4.05
N LEU A 57 2.15 9.37 -4.31
CA LEU A 57 2.45 10.65 -3.68
C LEU A 57 1.41 11.71 -4.06
N ILE A 58 1.12 11.84 -5.36
CA ILE A 58 0.20 12.87 -5.85
C ILE A 58 -1.23 12.58 -5.35
N GLU A 59 -1.68 11.33 -5.39
CA GLU A 59 -2.97 10.92 -4.82
C GLU A 59 -3.05 11.30 -3.34
N SER A 60 -1.99 11.02 -2.59
CA SER A 60 -1.93 11.31 -1.16
C SER A 60 -1.93 12.81 -0.84
N VAL A 61 -1.22 13.61 -1.64
CA VAL A 61 -1.21 15.08 -1.53
C VAL A 61 -2.61 15.65 -1.78
N ILE A 62 -3.25 15.25 -2.88
CA ILE A 62 -4.59 15.74 -3.22
C ILE A 62 -5.61 15.31 -2.16
N PHE A 63 -5.53 14.04 -1.74
CA PHE A 63 -6.43 13.49 -0.72
C PHE A 63 -6.27 14.19 0.63
N THR A 64 -5.02 14.47 1.04
CA THR A 64 -4.71 15.26 2.25
C THR A 64 -5.31 16.66 2.16
N MET A 65 -5.13 17.33 1.01
CA MET A 65 -5.63 18.68 0.79
C MET A 65 -7.16 18.75 0.86
N ILE A 66 -7.86 17.81 0.22
CA ILE A 66 -9.33 17.73 0.27
C ILE A 66 -9.82 17.54 1.72
N ILE A 67 -9.27 16.58 2.45
CA ILE A 67 -9.74 16.26 3.81
C ILE A 67 -9.49 17.43 4.75
N ILE A 68 -8.30 18.04 4.69
CA ILE A 68 -7.96 19.16 5.56
C ILE A 68 -8.81 20.39 5.22
N SER A 69 -9.02 20.70 3.93
CA SER A 69 -9.90 21.80 3.54
C SER A 69 -11.30 21.62 4.10
N ILE A 70 -11.91 20.44 3.94
CA ILE A 70 -13.25 20.14 4.47
C ILE A 70 -13.26 20.35 6.00
N VAL A 71 -12.30 19.78 6.72
CA VAL A 71 -12.28 19.90 8.18
C VAL A 71 -12.06 21.35 8.62
N ALA A 72 -11.19 22.08 7.93
CA ALA A 72 -10.89 23.47 8.25
C ALA A 72 -12.09 24.39 8.01
N THR A 73 -12.86 24.18 6.93
CA THR A 73 -14.03 25.02 6.62
C THR A 73 -15.26 24.67 7.45
N THR A 74 -15.38 23.44 7.97
CA THR A 74 -16.54 23.00 8.76
C THR A 74 -16.34 23.06 10.28
N GLY A 75 -15.40 23.88 10.78
CA GLY A 75 -15.23 24.12 12.22
C GLY A 75 -14.03 23.43 12.87
N ASN A 76 -13.02 23.04 12.10
CA ASN A 76 -11.71 22.59 12.58
C ASN A 76 -11.81 21.39 13.55
N THR A 77 -11.39 21.52 14.81
CA THR A 77 -11.44 20.45 15.82
C THR A 77 -12.85 20.06 16.25
N SER A 78 -13.81 20.98 16.15
CA SER A 78 -15.23 20.72 16.46
C SER A 78 -16.03 20.24 15.23
N SER A 79 -15.35 20.01 14.10
CA SER A 79 -15.98 19.56 12.87
C SER A 79 -16.58 18.15 13.02
N PRO A 80 -17.81 17.91 12.54
CA PRO A 80 -18.38 16.56 12.48
C PRO A 80 -17.58 15.65 11.53
N PHE A 81 -16.76 16.22 10.65
CA PHE A 81 -15.92 15.50 9.69
C PHE A 81 -14.49 15.27 10.18
N PHE A 82 -14.14 15.64 11.42
CA PHE A 82 -12.79 15.48 11.95
C PHE A 82 -12.28 14.03 11.89
N PHE A 83 -13.19 13.05 12.01
CA PHE A 83 -12.84 11.63 11.90
C PHE A 83 -12.21 11.26 10.54
N LEU A 84 -12.43 12.05 9.49
CA LEU A 84 -11.77 11.85 8.18
C LEU A 84 -10.25 11.97 8.29
N ILE A 85 -9.74 12.76 9.24
CA ILE A 85 -8.31 12.85 9.50
C ILE A 85 -7.76 11.52 10.03
N TYR A 86 -8.53 10.79 10.83
CA TYR A 86 -8.12 9.45 11.26
C TYR A 86 -7.99 8.52 10.06
N PHE A 87 -8.99 8.52 9.16
CA PHE A 87 -8.92 7.77 7.90
C PHE A 87 -7.77 8.21 7.00
N LEU A 88 -7.46 9.51 6.96
CA LEU A 88 -6.31 10.04 6.26
C LEU A 88 -5.02 9.43 6.80
N LEU A 89 -4.81 9.40 8.11
CA LEU A 89 -3.61 8.79 8.72
C LEU A 89 -3.45 7.32 8.34
N PHE A 90 -4.54 6.54 8.37
CA PHE A 90 -4.52 5.15 7.91
C PHE A 90 -4.21 5.03 6.42
N SER A 91 -4.88 5.83 5.59
CA SER A 91 -4.71 5.82 4.14
C SER A 91 -3.26 6.14 3.76
N LEU A 92 -2.67 7.18 4.37
CA LEU A 92 -1.28 7.56 4.14
C LEU A 92 -0.30 6.44 4.55
N SER A 93 -0.56 5.77 5.67
CA SER A 93 0.26 4.65 6.15
C SER A 93 0.20 3.43 5.23
N LEU A 94 -0.92 3.23 4.52
CA LEU A 94 -1.12 2.10 3.60
C LEU A 94 -0.64 2.41 2.17
N LEU A 95 -0.78 3.65 1.72
CA LEU A 95 -0.43 4.09 0.37
C LEU A 95 1.05 4.41 0.23
N LEU A 96 1.68 4.94 1.28
CA LEU A 96 3.07 5.35 1.30
C LEU A 96 3.85 4.56 2.36
N GLU A 97 4.89 5.18 2.93
CA GLU A 97 5.67 4.65 4.03
C GLU A 97 4.97 4.87 5.39
N PRO A 98 4.89 3.86 6.28
CA PRO A 98 4.11 3.95 7.52
C PRO A 98 4.49 5.11 8.46
N VAL A 99 5.77 5.52 8.44
CA VAL A 99 6.31 6.64 9.23
C VAL A 99 5.64 7.97 8.87
N ILE A 100 5.11 8.10 7.64
CA ILE A 100 4.45 9.32 7.17
C ILE A 100 3.21 9.64 7.99
N SER A 101 2.48 8.62 8.48
CA SER A 101 1.31 8.84 9.33
C SER A 101 1.68 9.52 10.65
N VAL A 102 2.84 9.21 11.22
CA VAL A 102 3.34 9.85 12.45
C VAL A 102 3.75 11.30 12.17
N THR A 103 4.54 11.54 11.12
CA THR A 103 4.96 12.91 10.76
C THR A 103 3.76 13.81 10.43
N THR A 104 2.77 13.28 9.71
CA THR A 104 1.52 13.97 9.38
C THR A 104 0.73 14.29 10.65
N SER A 105 0.58 13.32 11.56
CA SER A 105 -0.10 13.53 12.84
C SER A 105 0.56 14.61 13.69
N ILE A 106 1.89 14.57 13.84
CA ILE A 106 2.64 15.60 14.58
C ILE A 106 2.41 16.98 13.96
N THR A 107 2.47 17.09 12.65
CA THR A 107 2.25 18.35 11.92
C THR A 107 0.83 18.87 12.15
N LEU A 108 -0.17 17.99 12.06
CA LEU A 108 -1.57 18.33 12.32
C LEU A 108 -1.78 18.77 13.77
N ILE A 109 -1.22 18.05 14.75
CA ILE A 109 -1.29 18.41 16.17
C ILE A 109 -0.74 19.82 16.38
N ILE A 110 0.45 20.12 15.84
CA ILE A 110 1.07 21.44 15.95
C ILE A 110 0.14 22.52 15.35
N LEU A 111 -0.35 22.31 14.13
CA LEU A 111 -1.18 23.30 13.44
C LEU A 111 -2.56 23.49 14.08
N PHE A 112 -3.20 22.42 14.55
CA PHE A 112 -4.46 22.52 15.29
C PHE A 112 -4.25 23.29 16.60
N LEU A 113 -3.17 23.00 17.36
CA LEU A 113 -2.87 23.75 18.57
C LEU A 113 -2.59 25.24 18.31
N PHE A 114 -1.94 25.58 17.20
CA PHE A 114 -1.72 26.98 16.81
C PHE A 114 -2.98 27.70 16.31
N THR A 115 -3.94 26.98 15.76
CA THR A 115 -5.17 27.56 15.19
C THR A 115 -6.32 27.61 16.19
N THR A 116 -6.25 26.82 17.25
CA THR A 116 -7.26 26.80 18.31
C THR A 116 -7.14 28.03 19.23
N PRO A 117 -8.24 28.77 19.48
CA PRO A 117 -8.27 29.89 20.43
C PRO A 117 -7.84 29.52 21.86
N GLN A 118 -7.12 30.43 22.53
CA GLN A 118 -6.73 30.24 23.94
C GLN A 118 -7.96 30.29 24.86
N GLY A 119 -8.09 29.31 25.77
CA GLY A 119 -9.19 29.23 26.73
C GLY A 119 -10.29 28.20 26.41
N GLN A 120 -10.07 27.33 25.42
CA GLN A 120 -11.00 26.23 25.12
C GLN A 120 -11.04 25.14 26.20
N SER A 121 -12.15 24.41 26.23
CA SER A 121 -12.35 23.33 27.18
C SER A 121 -11.50 22.11 26.81
N ILE A 122 -11.20 21.24 27.79
CA ILE A 122 -10.48 19.97 27.54
C ILE A 122 -11.19 19.11 26.48
N LYS A 123 -12.53 19.24 26.35
CA LYS A 123 -13.32 18.51 25.36
C LYS A 123 -12.94 18.90 23.92
N ASP A 124 -12.56 20.15 23.69
CA ASP A 124 -12.22 20.64 22.35
C ASP A 124 -10.79 20.24 21.93
N LEU A 125 -9.95 19.86 22.90
CA LEU A 125 -8.61 19.30 22.67
C LEU A 125 -8.61 17.78 22.49
N LEU A 126 -9.70 17.10 22.87
CA LEU A 126 -9.81 15.64 22.78
C LEU A 126 -9.55 15.10 21.36
N PRO A 127 -10.05 15.73 20.27
CA PRO A 127 -9.74 15.31 18.91
C PRO A 127 -8.26 15.50 18.53
N ILE A 128 -7.56 16.46 19.12
CA ILE A 128 -6.12 16.64 18.88
C ILE A 128 -5.34 15.53 19.61
N LEU A 129 -5.72 15.24 20.86
CA LEU A 129 -5.06 14.20 21.65
C LEU A 129 -5.24 12.81 21.03
N SER A 130 -6.40 12.52 20.45
CA SER A 130 -6.64 11.24 19.77
C SER A 130 -5.70 11.00 18.58
N LEU A 131 -5.24 12.05 17.88
CA LEU A 131 -4.27 11.93 16.78
C LEU A 131 -2.94 11.32 17.24
N ALA A 132 -2.52 11.60 18.47
CA ALA A 132 -1.30 11.03 19.05
C ALA A 132 -1.42 9.52 19.30
N PHE A 133 -2.63 9.02 19.57
CA PHE A 133 -2.90 7.59 19.75
C PHE A 133 -3.17 6.86 18.43
N ILE A 134 -3.83 7.52 17.48
CA ILE A 134 -4.20 6.92 16.21
C ILE A 134 -2.99 6.79 15.28
N ALA A 135 -2.06 7.74 15.31
CA ALA A 135 -0.86 7.71 14.47
C ALA A 135 0.01 6.45 14.63
N PRO A 136 0.41 6.01 15.84
CA PRO A 136 1.19 4.78 15.99
C PRO A 136 0.40 3.54 15.55
N PHE A 137 -0.92 3.54 15.76
CA PHE A 137 -1.77 2.44 15.30
C PHE A 137 -1.87 2.40 13.76
N ALA A 138 -2.00 3.56 13.11
CA ALA A 138 -1.94 3.67 11.66
C ALA A 138 -0.59 3.18 11.12
N MET A 139 0.52 3.60 11.74
CA MET A 139 1.86 3.13 11.39
C MET A 139 1.98 1.61 11.51
N PHE A 140 1.51 1.01 12.61
CA PHE A 140 1.53 -0.44 12.80
C PHE A 140 0.76 -1.18 11.69
N LEU A 141 -0.44 -0.71 11.34
CA LEU A 141 -1.21 -1.30 10.25
C LEU A 141 -0.51 -1.18 8.88
N GLY A 142 0.14 -0.05 8.61
CA GLY A 142 0.93 0.14 7.38
C GLY A 142 2.11 -0.83 7.30
N GLN A 143 2.79 -1.08 8.43
CA GLN A 143 3.86 -2.06 8.52
C GLN A 143 3.35 -3.49 8.27
N ALA A 144 2.27 -3.88 8.96
CA ALA A 144 1.64 -5.19 8.78
C ALA A 144 1.20 -5.42 7.32
N HIS A 145 0.63 -4.40 6.68
CA HIS A 145 0.26 -4.45 5.27
C HIS A 145 1.49 -4.63 4.35
N THR A 146 2.58 -3.91 4.63
CA THR A 146 3.83 -4.02 3.87
C THR A 146 4.44 -5.42 4.01
N GLU A 147 4.44 -5.97 5.22
CA GLU A 147 4.94 -7.32 5.50
C GLU A 147 4.09 -8.41 4.83
N ALA A 148 2.77 -8.26 4.84
CA ALA A 148 1.86 -9.15 4.12
C ALA A 148 2.11 -9.14 2.61
N GLN A 149 2.35 -7.96 2.00
CA GLN A 149 2.70 -7.88 0.59
C GLN A 149 4.04 -8.56 0.26
N ARG A 150 5.07 -8.33 1.09
CA ARG A 150 6.38 -8.98 0.92
C ARG A 150 6.26 -10.49 1.02
N SER A 151 5.50 -10.99 1.99
CA SER A 151 5.24 -12.42 2.18
C SER A 151 4.50 -13.02 0.99
N LYS A 152 3.53 -12.30 0.43
CA LYS A 152 2.81 -12.72 -0.79
C LYS A 152 3.73 -12.83 -2.00
N ILE A 153 4.59 -11.83 -2.22
CA ILE A 153 5.57 -11.85 -3.33
C ILE A 153 6.54 -13.02 -3.16
N LYS A 154 7.09 -13.20 -1.95
CA LYS A 154 8.00 -14.31 -1.66
C LYS A 154 7.35 -15.67 -1.90
N ASN A 155 6.09 -15.85 -1.49
CA ASN A 155 5.35 -17.08 -1.76
C ASN A 155 5.12 -17.31 -3.26
N GLN A 156 4.82 -16.25 -4.02
CA GLN A 156 4.68 -16.34 -5.48
C GLN A 156 6.00 -16.72 -6.17
N GLU A 157 7.13 -16.18 -5.72
CA GLU A 157 8.46 -16.57 -6.20
C GLU A 157 8.77 -18.03 -5.88
N LEU A 158 8.54 -18.47 -4.64
CA LEU A 158 8.72 -19.87 -4.24
C LEU A 158 7.84 -20.84 -5.04
N GLN A 159 6.59 -20.46 -5.33
CA GLN A 159 5.70 -21.24 -6.19
C GLN A 159 6.25 -21.33 -7.63
N LYS A 160 6.72 -20.21 -8.19
CA LYS A 160 7.31 -20.16 -9.53
C LYS A 160 8.57 -21.04 -9.63
N ASP A 161 9.45 -20.97 -8.64
CA ASP A 161 10.67 -21.80 -8.60
C ASP A 161 10.34 -23.28 -8.45
N SER A 162 9.34 -23.61 -7.62
CA SER A 162 8.84 -24.98 -7.48
C SER A 162 8.27 -25.49 -8.82
N MET A 163 7.46 -24.70 -9.51
CA MET A 163 6.92 -25.05 -10.83
C MET A 163 8.02 -25.21 -11.88
N LEU A 164 9.04 -24.35 -11.88
CA LEU A 164 10.20 -24.45 -12.77
C LEU A 164 10.97 -25.75 -12.52
N PHE A 165 11.24 -26.07 -11.25
CA PHE A 165 11.90 -27.31 -10.85
C PHE A 165 11.13 -28.54 -11.31
N ILE A 166 9.81 -28.59 -11.06
CA ILE A 166 8.95 -29.69 -11.50
C ILE A 166 8.96 -29.80 -13.03
N THR A 167 8.86 -28.68 -13.75
CA THR A 167 8.88 -28.66 -15.23
C THR A 167 10.19 -29.21 -15.79
N LEU A 168 11.33 -28.81 -15.24
CA LEU A 168 12.65 -29.30 -15.66
C LEU A 168 12.81 -30.80 -15.39
N LEU A 169 12.35 -31.24 -14.22
CA LEU A 169 12.44 -32.64 -13.82
C LEU A 169 11.56 -33.53 -14.72
N VAL A 170 10.29 -33.14 -14.94
CA VAL A 170 9.37 -33.84 -15.84
C VAL A 170 9.93 -33.87 -17.26
N ARG A 171 10.44 -32.74 -17.77
CA ARG A 171 11.05 -32.68 -19.10
C ARG A 171 12.23 -33.66 -19.23
N ASN A 172 13.06 -33.78 -18.20
CA ASN A 172 14.19 -34.71 -18.20
C ASN A 172 13.72 -36.17 -18.23
N HIS A 173 12.73 -36.55 -17.41
CA HIS A 173 12.19 -37.90 -17.43
C HIS A 173 11.46 -38.22 -18.74
N LEU A 174 10.70 -37.28 -19.31
CA LEU A 174 10.08 -37.43 -20.62
C LEU A 174 11.12 -37.61 -21.73
N LYS A 175 12.24 -36.88 -21.68
CA LYS A 175 13.35 -37.07 -22.61
C LYS A 175 13.93 -38.48 -22.51
N ASN A 176 14.21 -38.96 -21.29
CA ASN A 176 14.73 -40.32 -21.09
C ASN A 176 13.76 -41.40 -21.58
N ILE A 177 12.44 -41.20 -21.39
CA ILE A 177 11.41 -42.10 -21.91
C ILE A 177 11.40 -42.07 -23.44
N LYS A 178 11.42 -40.88 -24.03
CA LYS A 178 11.45 -40.73 -25.49
C LYS A 178 12.69 -41.40 -26.09
N ASP A 179 13.87 -41.15 -25.54
CA ASP A 179 15.12 -41.75 -26.02
C ASP A 179 15.10 -43.29 -25.91
N ALA A 180 14.49 -43.84 -24.85
CA ALA A 180 14.32 -45.29 -24.67
C ALA A 180 13.29 -45.90 -25.64
N VAL A 181 12.23 -45.15 -25.99
CA VAL A 181 11.24 -45.56 -27.00
C VAL A 181 11.84 -45.52 -28.41
N ASP A 182 12.58 -44.45 -28.75
CA ASP A 182 13.19 -44.26 -30.06
C ASP A 182 14.29 -45.29 -30.35
N ASN A 183 14.96 -45.79 -29.30
CA ASN A 183 16.03 -46.81 -29.39
C ASN A 183 15.61 -48.17 -28.81
N PHE A 184 14.32 -48.49 -28.84
CA PHE A 184 13.81 -49.69 -28.19
C PHE A 184 14.33 -50.98 -28.85
N VAL A 185 15.17 -51.75 -28.14
CA VAL A 185 15.74 -53.02 -28.61
C VAL A 185 15.38 -54.19 -27.69
N GLY A 186 15.03 -53.96 -26.41
CA GLY A 186 14.54 -55.02 -25.53
C GLY A 186 14.22 -54.57 -24.10
N ASP A 187 14.36 -55.51 -23.15
CA ASP A 187 13.95 -55.35 -21.74
C ASP A 187 14.67 -54.21 -21.00
N ASN A 188 15.87 -53.83 -21.44
CA ASN A 188 16.66 -52.78 -20.81
C ASN A 188 15.98 -51.40 -20.95
N GLU A 189 15.48 -51.07 -22.14
CA GLU A 189 14.81 -49.80 -22.42
C GLU A 189 13.44 -49.74 -21.72
N LEU A 190 12.75 -50.89 -21.62
CA LEU A 190 11.54 -51.07 -20.82
C LEU A 190 11.78 -50.74 -19.33
N ASP A 191 12.91 -51.17 -18.76
CA ASP A 191 13.28 -50.87 -17.38
C ASP A 191 13.60 -49.38 -17.17
N ILE A 192 14.23 -48.71 -18.15
CA ILE A 192 14.49 -47.25 -18.11
C ILE A 192 13.17 -46.46 -18.11
N ILE A 193 12.21 -46.86 -18.94
CA ILE A 193 10.88 -46.25 -19.00
C ILE A 193 10.16 -46.46 -17.66
N ARG A 194 10.13 -47.71 -17.16
CA ARG A 194 9.48 -48.06 -15.90
C ARG A 194 10.07 -47.29 -14.71
N LYS A 195 11.39 -47.17 -14.63
CA LYS A 195 12.08 -46.39 -13.59
C LYS A 195 11.76 -44.90 -13.69
N SER A 196 11.71 -44.34 -14.90
CA SER A 196 11.39 -42.92 -15.11
C SER A 196 9.94 -42.59 -14.73
N VAL A 197 8.99 -43.45 -15.09
CA VAL A 197 7.57 -43.33 -14.71
C VAL A 197 7.39 -43.47 -13.20
N ASN A 198 7.93 -44.52 -12.58
CA ASN A 198 7.84 -44.73 -11.13
C ASN A 198 8.45 -43.56 -10.33
N ARG A 199 9.53 -42.94 -10.83
CA ARG A 199 10.11 -41.75 -10.20
C ARG A 199 9.21 -40.53 -10.33
N MET A 200 8.57 -40.33 -11.49
CA MET A 200 7.58 -39.25 -11.66
C MET A 200 6.37 -39.45 -10.75
N GLU A 201 5.81 -40.67 -10.64
CA GLU A 201 4.68 -40.95 -9.75
C GLU A 201 5.00 -40.65 -8.29
N LYS A 202 6.14 -41.14 -7.78
CA LYS A 202 6.58 -40.85 -6.40
C LYS A 202 6.74 -39.35 -6.13
N LEU A 203 7.18 -38.59 -7.12
CA LEU A 203 7.35 -37.14 -6.99
C LEU A 203 6.01 -36.40 -7.02
N ILE A 204 5.06 -36.83 -7.86
CA ILE A 204 3.69 -36.29 -7.88
C ILE A 204 3.00 -36.55 -6.54
N GLU A 205 3.14 -37.76 -5.99
CA GLU A 205 2.56 -38.13 -4.70
C GLU A 205 3.17 -37.33 -3.54
N LYS A 206 4.50 -37.13 -3.56
CA LYS A 206 5.20 -36.28 -2.57
C LYS A 206 4.77 -34.81 -2.66
N TYR A 207 4.45 -34.30 -3.84
CA TYR A 207 3.94 -32.94 -4.01
C TYR A 207 2.51 -32.82 -3.48
N LYS A 208 1.63 -33.77 -3.82
CA LYS A 208 0.22 -33.80 -3.42
C LYS A 208 0.02 -33.90 -1.90
N ASN A 209 0.95 -34.53 -1.17
CA ASN A 209 0.88 -34.68 0.30
C ASN A 209 1.53 -33.51 1.07
N LYS A 210 2.00 -32.46 0.39
CA LYS A 210 2.69 -31.31 1.02
C LYS A 210 1.85 -30.03 1.06
N ASP A 211 0.70 -30.03 0.40
CA ASP A 211 -0.39 -29.06 0.53
C ASP A 211 -1.44 -29.58 1.53
#